data_AF-A0A9X8DZT3-F1
#
_entry.id   AF-A0A9X8DZT3-F1
#
_cell.length_a   1.000
_cell.length_b   1.000
_cell.length_c   1.000
_cell.angle_alpha   90.00
_cell.angle_beta   90.00
_cell.angle_gamma   90.00
#
_symmetry.space_group_name_H-M   'P 1'
#
loop_
_entity.id
_entity.type
_entity.pdbx_description
1 polymer ?
#
loop_
_entity_poly.entity_id
_entity_poly.type
_entity_poly.pdbx_seq_one_letter_code
_entity_poly.pdbx_strand_id
1 'polypeptide(L)'
;MELSTPYCSPTLFDNELQELRAFGIFDSVDILLEKTADGTRNETDVVITVKESRMLSLYAGVESSGAEGTAVSAEVAGLWGDVQFVKGEAEVQHNIPIGPVAFHHPIFNIMLSSRVGAVHSYGADKLRPARISDRFFLGGPLSLRGFNHKGVGPRANPDDGGVKSGDALGGEVFYSVGASLGFPFPLPLLAVH
;
A
#
# COMPACT_ATOMS: atom_id res chain seq x y z
N MET A 1 -32.32 27.71 -3.24
CA MET A 1 -32.36 29.18 -3.16
C MET A 1 -30.93 29.62 -3.38
N GLU A 2 -30.61 30.07 -4.61
CA GLU A 2 -29.25 30.46 -5.00
C GLU A 2 -28.79 31.66 -4.16
N LEU A 3 -27.66 31.51 -3.47
CA LEU A 3 -27.03 32.58 -2.70
C LEU A 3 -25.72 32.96 -3.40
N SER A 4 -25.78 34.03 -4.19
CA SER A 4 -24.63 34.67 -4.80
C SER A 4 -23.87 35.49 -3.75
N THR A 5 -22.62 35.11 -3.48
CA THR A 5 -21.68 35.96 -2.73
C THR A 5 -20.76 36.69 -3.72
N PRO A 6 -20.49 38.01 -3.53
CA PRO A 6 -19.90 38.86 -4.58
C PRO A 6 -18.37 38.74 -4.75
N TYR A 7 -17.69 37.83 -4.04
CA TYR A 7 -16.23 37.68 -4.09
C TYR A 7 -15.74 36.29 -4.49
N CYS A 8 -16.66 35.38 -4.80
CA CYS A 8 -16.34 33.99 -5.09
C CYS A 8 -16.72 33.69 -6.54
N SER A 9 -15.73 33.62 -7.43
CA SER A 9 -15.96 33.21 -8.82
C SER A 9 -16.34 31.72 -8.84
N PRO A 10 -17.54 31.34 -9.34
CA PRO A 10 -17.95 29.93 -9.39
C PRO A 10 -16.99 29.05 -10.20
N THR A 11 -16.22 29.65 -11.11
CA THR A 11 -15.26 28.94 -11.97
C THR A 11 -13.97 28.51 -11.28
N LEU A 12 -13.65 29.04 -10.08
CA LEU A 12 -12.40 28.73 -9.38
C LEU A 12 -12.51 27.39 -8.63
N PHE A 13 -13.70 27.08 -8.12
CA PHE A 13 -14.01 25.83 -7.43
C PHE A 13 -14.19 24.63 -8.36
N ASP A 14 -14.69 24.85 -9.59
CA ASP A 14 -14.86 23.76 -10.56
C ASP A 14 -13.53 23.10 -10.97
N ASN A 15 -12.45 23.87 -11.01
CA ASN A 15 -11.10 23.36 -11.32
C ASN A 15 -10.51 22.55 -10.16
N GLU A 16 -10.64 23.02 -8.91
CA GLU A 16 -10.17 22.27 -7.73
C GLU A 16 -11.00 20.99 -7.50
N LEU A 17 -12.31 21.02 -7.78
CA LEU A 17 -13.14 19.82 -7.76
C LEU A 17 -12.75 18.83 -8.85
N GLN A 18 -12.29 19.29 -10.01
CA GLN A 18 -11.71 18.41 -11.03
C GLN A 18 -10.38 17.80 -10.57
N GLU A 19 -9.51 18.55 -9.88
CA GLU A 19 -8.26 18.02 -9.34
C GLU A 19 -8.52 16.99 -8.23
N LEU A 20 -9.46 17.25 -7.31
CA LEU A 20 -9.85 16.32 -6.26
C LEU A 20 -10.52 15.06 -6.81
N ARG A 21 -11.32 15.18 -7.88
CA ARG A 21 -11.87 14.03 -8.62
C ARG A 21 -10.79 13.30 -9.43
N ALA A 22 -9.75 13.99 -9.89
CA ALA A 22 -8.63 13.38 -10.61
C ALA A 22 -7.77 12.46 -9.72
N PHE A 23 -7.77 12.67 -8.40
CA PHE A 23 -7.20 11.70 -7.46
C PHE A 23 -7.99 10.38 -7.42
N GLY A 24 -9.29 10.41 -7.79
CA GLY A 24 -10.14 9.25 -8.01
C GLY A 24 -10.48 8.42 -6.76
N ILE A 25 -10.14 8.90 -5.57
CA ILE A 25 -10.32 8.18 -4.29
C ILE A 25 -11.76 8.36 -3.74
N PHE A 26 -12.56 9.27 -4.31
CA PHE A 26 -13.84 9.72 -3.74
C PHE A 26 -15.01 9.54 -4.71
N ASP A 27 -16.08 8.87 -4.27
CA ASP A 27 -17.34 8.66 -5.03
C ASP A 27 -18.14 9.97 -5.14
N SER A 28 -18.07 10.83 -4.10
CA SER A 28 -18.61 12.19 -4.11
C SER A 28 -17.85 13.08 -3.12
N VAL A 29 -17.59 14.32 -3.51
CA VAL A 29 -17.03 15.37 -2.67
C VAL A 29 -18.07 16.48 -2.60
N ASP A 30 -18.82 16.53 -1.49
CA ASP A 30 -19.81 17.58 -1.25
C ASP A 30 -19.19 18.63 -0.33
N ILE A 31 -18.95 19.82 -0.88
CA ILE A 31 -18.42 20.96 -0.13
C ILE A 31 -19.60 21.84 0.26
N LEU A 32 -20.00 21.79 1.53
CA LEU A 32 -21.03 22.66 2.08
C LEU A 32 -20.36 23.84 2.79
N LEU A 33 -20.71 25.06 2.38
CA LEU A 33 -20.28 26.29 3.04
C LEU A 33 -21.33 26.66 4.10
N GLU A 34 -21.00 26.51 5.38
CA GLU A 34 -21.88 26.92 6.47
C GLU A 34 -21.46 28.32 6.98
N LYS A 35 -22.45 29.19 7.20
CA LYS A 35 -22.21 30.54 7.72
C LYS A 35 -22.25 30.49 9.24
N THR A 36 -21.13 30.82 9.88
CA THR A 36 -21.03 30.98 11.34
C THR A 36 -22.10 31.96 11.85
N ALA A 37 -22.80 31.59 12.92
CA ALA A 37 -23.92 32.35 13.48
C ALA A 37 -23.52 33.68 14.14
N ASP A 38 -22.22 33.99 14.24
CA ASP A 38 -21.72 35.19 14.90
C ASP A 38 -20.98 36.10 13.92
N GLY A 39 -21.54 37.30 13.73
CA GLY A 39 -21.21 38.24 12.66
C GLY A 39 -19.89 39.00 12.85
N THR A 40 -18.81 38.32 13.21
CA THR A 40 -17.48 38.93 13.29
C THR A 40 -16.51 38.31 12.29
N ARG A 41 -16.08 39.17 11.37
CA ARG A 41 -15.01 39.09 10.36
C ARG A 41 -14.36 37.72 10.12
N ASN A 42 -14.71 37.16 8.96
CA ASN A 42 -13.82 36.47 8.03
C ASN A 42 -13.44 35.01 8.34
N GLU A 43 -14.36 34.25 8.91
CA GLU A 43 -14.29 32.79 8.94
C GLU A 43 -15.48 32.20 8.14
N THR A 44 -15.22 31.17 7.35
CA THR A 44 -16.23 30.41 6.59
C THR A 44 -15.91 28.95 6.83
N ASP A 45 -16.84 28.24 7.46
CA ASP A 45 -16.69 26.82 7.71
C ASP A 45 -16.95 26.06 6.41
N VAL A 46 -15.90 25.43 5.89
CA VAL A 46 -15.93 24.58 4.71
C VAL A 46 -16.08 23.14 5.21
N VAL A 47 -17.29 22.61 5.16
CA VAL A 47 -17.55 21.22 5.53
C VAL A 47 -17.44 20.36 4.27
N ILE A 48 -16.31 19.68 4.12
CA ILE A 48 -16.08 18.71 3.04
C ILE A 48 -16.59 17.35 3.51
N THR A 49 -17.74 16.93 2.99
CA THR A 49 -18.25 15.58 3.20
C THR A 49 -17.74 14.69 2.08
N VAL A 50 -16.91 13.72 2.45
CA VAL A 50 -16.25 12.81 1.52
C VAL A 50 -16.91 11.44 1.61
N LYS A 51 -17.40 10.91 0.48
CA LYS A 51 -17.89 9.54 0.39
C LYS A 51 -16.81 8.65 -0.24
N GLU A 52 -16.22 7.80 0.59
CA GLU A 52 -15.16 6.88 0.19
C GLU A 52 -15.71 5.67 -0.58
N SER A 53 -15.04 5.27 -1.66
CA SER A 53 -15.40 4.08 -2.43
C SER A 53 -15.22 2.81 -1.58
N ARG A 54 -16.20 1.91 -1.60
CA ARG A 54 -16.12 0.65 -0.83
C ARG A 54 -15.13 -0.32 -1.47
N MET A 55 -14.08 -0.67 -0.72
CA MET A 55 -13.17 -1.77 -1.02
C MET A 55 -13.59 -3.03 -0.23
N LEU A 56 -13.67 -4.17 -0.91
CA LEU A 56 -13.81 -5.47 -0.25
C LEU A 56 -12.44 -6.14 -0.19
N SER A 57 -11.92 -6.34 1.01
CA SER A 57 -10.70 -7.11 1.24
C SER A 57 -11.00 -8.41 1.97
N LEU A 58 -10.37 -9.48 1.52
CA LEU A 58 -10.39 -10.80 2.13
C LEU A 58 -8.95 -11.18 2.46
N TYR A 59 -8.70 -11.53 3.72
CA TYR A 59 -7.40 -12.01 4.18
C TYR A 59 -7.58 -13.39 4.81
N ALA A 60 -6.75 -14.35 4.40
CA ALA A 60 -6.72 -15.68 4.96
C ALA A 60 -5.26 -16.12 5.19
N GLY A 61 -4.94 -16.54 6.41
CA GLY A 61 -3.61 -17.04 6.75
C GLY A 61 -3.72 -18.32 7.57
N VAL A 62 -2.84 -19.28 7.26
CA VAL A 62 -2.69 -20.53 8.01
C VAL A 62 -1.22 -20.64 8.40
N GLU A 63 -0.97 -20.66 9.70
CA GLU A 63 0.33 -20.99 10.27
C GLU A 63 0.25 -22.43 10.79
N SER A 64 0.93 -23.35 10.10
CA SER A 64 0.94 -24.78 10.38
C SER A 64 2.26 -25.11 11.06
N SER A 65 2.27 -25.09 12.40
CA SER A 65 3.48 -25.16 13.22
C SER A 65 4.39 -23.93 13.02
N GLY A 66 5.16 -23.50 14.02
CA GLY A 66 6.13 -22.39 13.88
C GLY A 66 7.25 -22.64 12.86
N ALA A 67 7.12 -23.72 12.08
CA ALA A 67 7.92 -24.10 10.94
C ALA A 67 7.30 -23.68 9.58
N GLU A 68 5.98 -23.48 9.45
CA GLU A 68 5.36 -23.18 8.15
C GLU A 68 4.24 -22.13 8.28
N GLY A 69 4.34 -21.08 7.48
CA GLY A 69 3.33 -20.03 7.36
C GLY A 69 2.91 -19.87 5.91
N THR A 70 1.60 -19.81 5.65
CA THR A 70 1.07 -19.41 4.34
C THR A 70 -0.01 -18.36 4.56
N ALA A 71 0.10 -17.23 3.88
CA ALA A 71 -0.89 -16.18 3.89
C ALA A 71 -1.30 -15.84 2.46
N VAL A 72 -2.60 -15.59 2.26
CA VAL A 72 -3.16 -15.13 1.00
C VAL A 72 -4.09 -13.95 1.29
N SER A 73 -4.02 -12.94 0.43
CA SER A 73 -4.93 -11.81 0.46
C SER A 73 -5.53 -11.60 -0.92
N ALA A 74 -6.80 -11.19 -0.94
CA ALA A 74 -7.50 -10.82 -2.15
C ALA A 74 -8.28 -9.53 -1.87
N GLU A 75 -8.09 -8.54 -2.73
CA GLU A 75 -8.79 -7.26 -2.65
C GLU A 75 -9.53 -7.04 -3.96
N VAL A 76 -10.79 -6.65 -3.87
CA VAL A 76 -11.63 -6.31 -5.02
C VAL A 76 -12.23 -4.93 -4.77
N ALA A 77 -11.96 -4.02 -5.70
CA ALA A 77 -12.50 -2.66 -5.70
C ALA A 77 -13.35 -2.45 -6.96
N GLY A 78 -14.44 -1.68 -6.83
CA GLY A 78 -15.21 -1.22 -7.99
C GLY A 78 -16.58 -1.85 -8.22
N LEU A 79 -17.20 -2.42 -7.17
CA LEU A 79 -18.59 -2.85 -7.26
C LEU A 79 -19.56 -1.66 -7.44
N TRP A 80 -19.21 -0.47 -6.93
CA TRP A 80 -20.05 0.74 -6.94
C TRP A 80 -19.28 2.07 -7.09
N GLY A 81 -17.98 2.03 -7.37
CA GLY A 81 -17.11 3.21 -7.44
C GLY A 81 -16.33 3.29 -8.76
N ASP A 82 -15.62 4.41 -8.95
CA ASP A 82 -14.95 4.76 -10.20
C ASP A 82 -13.65 3.98 -10.48
N VAL A 83 -13.11 3.27 -9.48
CA VAL A 83 -11.92 2.42 -9.61
C VAL A 83 -12.33 0.97 -9.64
N GLN A 84 -11.90 0.23 -10.65
CA GLN A 84 -12.22 -1.19 -10.78
C GLN A 84 -10.95 -2.02 -10.89
N PHE A 85 -10.58 -2.73 -9.81
CA PHE A 85 -9.42 -3.62 -9.80
C PHE A 85 -9.62 -4.85 -8.93
N VAL A 86 -8.91 -5.91 -9.28
CA VAL A 86 -8.72 -7.10 -8.46
C VAL A 86 -7.23 -7.24 -8.15
N LYS A 87 -6.91 -7.51 -6.90
CA LYS A 87 -5.56 -7.66 -6.41
C LYS A 87 -5.47 -8.94 -5.58
N GLY A 88 -4.38 -9.67 -5.77
CA GLY A 88 -4.09 -10.88 -5.02
C GLY A 88 -2.65 -10.88 -4.55
N GLU A 89 -2.42 -11.30 -3.31
CA GLU A 89 -1.09 -11.53 -2.76
C GLU A 89 -1.04 -12.91 -2.11
N ALA A 90 0.10 -13.56 -2.23
CA ALA A 90 0.39 -14.81 -1.54
C ALA A 90 1.80 -14.76 -0.96
N GLU A 91 1.91 -15.16 0.30
CA GLU A 91 3.13 -15.24 1.08
C GLU A 91 3.28 -16.65 1.63
N VAL A 92 4.47 -17.23 1.47
CA VAL A 92 4.83 -18.54 1.99
C VAL A 92 6.15 -18.42 2.72
N GLN A 93 6.17 -18.92 3.95
CA GLN A 93 7.32 -18.95 4.82
C GLN A 93 7.53 -20.37 5.33
N HIS A 94 8.75 -20.87 5.22
CA HIS A 94 9.13 -22.20 5.64
C HIS A 94 10.40 -22.11 6.48
N ASN A 95 10.39 -22.71 7.65
CA ASN A 95 11.44 -22.66 8.64
C ASN A 95 11.87 -24.10 8.96
N ILE A 96 13.06 -24.44 8.47
CA ILE A 96 13.68 -25.75 8.57
C ILE A 96 14.69 -25.71 9.70
N PRO A 97 14.47 -26.42 10.82
CA PRO A 97 15.52 -26.62 11.82
C PRO A 97 16.59 -27.57 11.27
N ILE A 98 17.86 -27.19 11.32
CA ILE A 98 18.97 -27.98 10.78
C ILE A 98 20.08 -28.13 11.83
N GLY A 99 20.74 -29.29 11.84
CA GLY A 99 22.01 -29.49 12.54
C GLY A 99 21.92 -30.31 13.84
N PRO A 100 23.06 -30.46 14.54
CA PRO A 100 23.15 -31.26 15.75
C PRO A 100 22.24 -30.68 16.84
N VAL A 101 21.56 -31.57 17.56
CA VAL A 101 20.69 -31.21 18.68
C VAL A 101 21.59 -30.99 19.90
N ALA A 102 21.62 -29.77 20.45
CA ALA A 102 22.19 -29.50 21.76
C ALA A 102 21.06 -29.09 22.71
N PHE A 103 21.09 -29.55 23.95
CA PHE A 103 20.05 -29.24 24.95
C PHE A 103 18.61 -29.57 24.48
N HIS A 104 18.42 -30.66 23.73
CA HIS A 104 17.13 -31.05 23.12
C HIS A 104 16.57 -30.08 22.06
N HIS A 105 17.34 -29.10 21.59
CA HIS A 105 16.92 -28.19 20.53
C HIS A 105 17.90 -28.15 19.34
N PRO A 106 17.39 -28.01 18.10
CA PRO A 106 18.24 -27.81 16.92
C PRO A 106 18.96 -26.46 17.01
N ILE A 107 20.26 -26.46 16.72
CA ILE A 107 21.13 -25.29 16.89
C ILE A 107 20.95 -24.29 15.74
N PHE A 108 20.74 -24.75 14.50
CA PHE A 108 20.55 -23.87 13.36
C PHE A 108 19.10 -23.88 12.88
N ASN A 109 18.65 -22.73 12.35
CA ASN A 109 17.38 -22.63 11.63
C ASN A 109 17.63 -21.98 10.27
N ILE A 110 17.05 -22.55 9.22
CA ILE A 110 16.98 -21.90 7.91
C ILE A 110 15.53 -21.51 7.69
N MET A 111 15.31 -20.23 7.46
CA MET A 111 14.02 -19.69 7.08
C MET A 111 14.06 -19.26 5.62
N LEU A 112 13.17 -19.81 4.82
CA LEU A 112 12.89 -19.42 3.45
C LEU A 112 11.56 -18.67 3.44
N SER A 113 11.53 -17.48 2.84
CA SER A 113 10.30 -16.72 2.62
C SER A 113 10.15 -16.40 1.14
N SER A 114 8.91 -16.41 0.66
CA SER A 114 8.57 -16.02 -0.69
C SER A 114 7.25 -15.25 -0.68
N ARG A 115 7.18 -14.17 -1.45
CA ARG A 115 5.98 -13.34 -1.58
C ARG A 115 5.77 -12.99 -3.03
N VAL A 116 4.53 -13.09 -3.47
CA VAL A 116 4.12 -12.86 -4.84
C VAL A 116 2.81 -12.09 -4.82
N GLY A 117 2.61 -11.21 -5.78
CA GLY A 117 1.33 -10.52 -5.89
C GLY A 117 1.13 -9.91 -7.26
N ALA A 118 -0.14 -9.75 -7.62
CA ALA A 118 -0.56 -9.17 -8.87
C ALA A 118 -1.83 -8.35 -8.67
N VAL A 119 -1.92 -7.21 -9.36
CA VAL A 119 -3.11 -6.38 -9.45
C VAL A 119 -3.50 -6.23 -10.92
N HIS A 120 -4.78 -6.32 -11.19
CA HIS A 120 -5.33 -6.18 -12.53
C HIS A 120 -6.59 -5.33 -12.49
N SER A 121 -6.61 -4.26 -13.29
CA SER A 121 -7.79 -3.42 -13.47
C SER A 121 -8.81 -4.09 -14.40
N TYR A 122 -10.10 -3.93 -14.12
CA TYR A 122 -11.18 -4.50 -14.92
C TYR A 122 -12.25 -3.47 -15.27
N GLY A 123 -13.25 -3.86 -16.08
CA GLY A 123 -14.38 -3.01 -16.45
C GLY A 123 -13.98 -1.72 -17.16
N ALA A 124 -14.36 -0.56 -16.62
CA ALA A 124 -14.09 0.76 -17.22
C ALA A 124 -12.60 1.17 -17.18
N ASP A 125 -11.80 0.50 -16.35
CA ASP A 125 -10.36 0.72 -16.21
C ASP A 125 -9.53 -0.34 -16.95
N LYS A 126 -10.15 -1.26 -17.69
CA LYS A 126 -9.45 -2.39 -18.33
C LYS A 126 -8.36 -2.00 -19.34
N LEU A 127 -8.47 -0.80 -19.93
CA LEU A 127 -7.49 -0.24 -20.87
C LEU A 127 -6.45 0.66 -20.18
N ARG A 128 -6.63 0.95 -18.88
CA ARG A 128 -5.74 1.79 -18.11
C ARG A 128 -4.89 0.91 -17.19
N PRO A 129 -3.61 1.25 -16.99
CA PRO A 129 -2.81 0.57 -15.99
C PRO A 129 -3.36 0.85 -14.59
N ALA A 130 -3.10 -0.05 -13.65
CA ALA A 130 -3.54 0.12 -12.27
C ALA A 130 -3.03 1.45 -11.71
N ARG A 131 -3.84 2.08 -10.86
CA ARG A 131 -3.48 3.35 -10.23
C ARG A 131 -2.22 3.17 -9.38
N ILE A 132 -1.41 4.22 -9.31
CA ILE A 132 -0.13 4.17 -8.60
C ILE A 132 -0.28 3.86 -7.10
N SER A 133 -1.42 4.22 -6.50
CA SER A 133 -1.79 3.87 -5.12
C SER A 133 -1.95 2.37 -4.90
N ASP A 134 -2.41 1.65 -5.92
CA ASP A 134 -2.83 0.24 -5.81
C ASP A 134 -1.71 -0.72 -6.26
N ARG A 135 -0.65 -0.18 -6.86
CA ARG A 135 0.54 -0.91 -7.31
C ARG A 135 1.41 -1.38 -6.13
N PHE A 136 2.20 -2.41 -6.40
CA PHE A 136 3.14 -2.96 -5.44
C PHE A 136 4.49 -2.24 -5.48
N PHE A 137 5.03 -1.99 -4.29
CA PHE A 137 6.35 -1.41 -4.11
C PHE A 137 7.22 -2.32 -3.27
N LEU A 138 8.43 -2.61 -3.74
CA LEU A 138 9.36 -3.49 -3.04
C LEU A 138 10.55 -2.69 -2.49
N GLY A 139 11.04 -3.15 -1.34
CA GLY A 139 12.19 -2.59 -0.66
C GLY A 139 11.85 -2.02 0.72
N GLY A 140 12.89 -1.90 1.54
CA GLY A 140 12.79 -1.54 2.95
C GLY A 140 12.96 -2.74 3.89
N PRO A 141 12.93 -2.50 5.20
CA PRO A 141 13.33 -3.48 6.21
C PRO A 141 12.38 -4.69 6.33
N LEU A 142 11.11 -4.52 5.97
CA LEU A 142 10.05 -5.53 6.12
C LEU A 142 9.71 -6.27 4.82
N SER A 143 10.29 -5.88 3.69
CA SER A 143 10.10 -6.57 2.41
C SER A 143 11.44 -7.13 1.92
N LEU A 144 12.19 -6.37 1.14
CA LEU A 144 13.52 -6.72 0.65
C LEU A 144 14.60 -5.91 1.38
N ARG A 145 15.22 -6.54 2.38
CA ARG A 145 16.37 -5.96 3.09
C ARG A 145 17.54 -5.73 2.12
N GLY A 146 18.27 -4.63 2.32
CA GLY A 146 19.37 -4.22 1.44
C GLY A 146 18.94 -3.27 0.31
N PHE A 147 17.63 -3.08 0.13
CA PHE A 147 17.07 -2.07 -0.76
C PHE A 147 16.39 -0.96 0.03
N ASN A 148 16.49 0.27 -0.48
CA ASN A 148 15.72 1.39 0.05
C ASN A 148 14.22 1.13 -0.08
N HIS A 149 13.41 1.84 0.71
CA HIS A 149 11.96 1.76 0.58
C HIS A 149 11.52 2.15 -0.84
N LYS A 150 10.66 1.35 -1.48
CA LYS A 150 10.30 1.48 -2.91
C LYS A 150 11.51 1.46 -3.85
N GLY A 151 12.62 0.86 -3.41
CA GLY A 151 13.89 0.85 -4.12
C GLY A 151 13.87 -0.04 -5.36
N VAL A 152 13.02 -1.07 -5.37
CA VAL A 152 12.93 -2.08 -6.44
C VAL A 152 11.61 -1.92 -7.20
N GLY A 153 11.70 -1.81 -8.52
CA GLY A 153 10.55 -1.75 -9.43
C GLY A 153 10.71 -0.71 -10.54
N PRO A 154 9.70 -0.59 -11.41
CA PRO A 154 9.66 0.44 -12.46
C PRO A 154 9.81 1.84 -11.89
N ARG A 155 10.56 2.70 -12.59
CA ARG A 155 10.75 4.10 -12.24
C ARG A 155 10.40 5.02 -13.40
N ALA A 156 9.99 6.24 -13.06
CA ALA A 156 9.73 7.28 -14.05
C ALA A 156 11.01 7.61 -14.84
N ASN A 157 10.84 7.95 -16.11
CA ASN A 157 11.95 8.38 -16.95
C ASN A 157 12.48 9.73 -16.40
N PRO A 158 13.81 9.91 -16.23
CA PRO A 158 14.36 11.20 -15.81
C PRO A 158 13.97 12.38 -16.70
N ASP A 159 13.61 12.12 -17.97
CA ASP A 159 13.20 13.14 -18.94
C ASP A 159 11.74 13.60 -18.79
N ASP A 160 10.89 12.85 -18.06
CA ASP A 160 9.46 13.18 -17.86
C ASP A 160 9.22 14.24 -16.77
N GLY A 161 10.31 14.81 -16.23
CA GLY A 161 10.28 15.72 -15.08
C GLY A 161 10.22 14.96 -13.75
N GLY A 162 10.95 15.45 -12.75
CA GLY A 162 11.03 14.83 -11.42
C GLY A 162 12.46 14.68 -10.90
N VAL A 163 12.67 13.77 -9.96
CA VAL A 163 14.00 13.48 -9.41
C VAL A 163 14.85 12.80 -10.49
N LYS A 164 16.11 13.23 -10.70
CA LYS A 164 17.04 12.64 -11.69
C LYS A 164 17.26 11.13 -11.54
N SER A 165 16.95 10.57 -10.37
CA SER A 165 17.02 9.14 -10.04
C SER A 165 15.78 8.34 -10.51
N GLY A 166 14.76 9.03 -11.01
CA GLY A 166 13.45 8.48 -11.35
C GLY A 166 12.61 8.18 -10.11
N ASP A 167 11.37 8.65 -10.07
CA ASP A 167 10.43 8.32 -9.00
C ASP A 167 9.94 6.88 -9.12
N ALA A 168 9.77 6.20 -7.99
CA ALA A 168 9.27 4.83 -7.98
C ALA A 168 7.81 4.80 -8.42
N LEU A 169 7.52 4.12 -9.52
CA LEU A 169 6.16 3.98 -10.07
C LEU A 169 5.43 2.74 -9.55
N GLY A 170 6.17 1.78 -9.00
CA GLY A 170 5.63 0.50 -8.56
C GLY A 170 5.25 -0.42 -9.72
N GLY A 171 5.08 -1.70 -9.41
CA GLY A 171 4.71 -2.73 -10.37
C GLY A 171 3.29 -3.23 -10.17
N GLU A 172 2.65 -3.67 -11.25
CA GLU A 172 1.37 -4.41 -11.17
C GLU A 172 1.59 -5.85 -10.69
N VAL A 173 2.78 -6.39 -10.92
CA VAL A 173 3.17 -7.73 -10.49
C VAL A 173 4.48 -7.64 -9.72
N PHE A 174 4.61 -8.42 -8.65
CA PHE A 174 5.87 -8.58 -7.94
C PHE A 174 6.11 -10.03 -7.51
N TYR A 175 7.39 -10.32 -7.31
CA TYR A 175 7.87 -11.57 -6.73
C TYR A 175 9.12 -11.26 -5.89
N SER A 176 9.21 -11.82 -4.69
CA SER A 176 10.37 -11.71 -3.81
C SER A 176 10.62 -13.02 -3.09
N VAL A 177 11.90 -13.35 -2.89
CA VAL A 177 12.36 -14.54 -2.17
C VAL A 177 13.50 -14.13 -1.25
N GLY A 178 13.48 -14.65 -0.03
CA GLY A 178 14.52 -14.45 0.95
C GLY A 178 14.89 -15.76 1.63
N ALA A 179 16.16 -15.93 1.94
CA ALA A 179 16.63 -17.01 2.82
C ALA A 179 17.43 -16.38 3.96
N SER A 180 17.17 -16.81 5.19
CA SER A 180 17.92 -16.39 6.37
C SER A 180 18.33 -17.59 7.20
N LEU A 181 19.55 -17.54 7.73
CA LEU A 181 20.11 -18.54 8.64
C LEU A 181 20.16 -17.95 10.05
N GLY A 182 19.42 -18.55 10.98
CA GLY A 182 19.56 -18.29 12.40
C GLY A 182 20.51 -19.29 13.05
N PHE A 183 21.36 -18.78 13.93
CA PHE A 183 22.28 -19.55 14.76
C PHE A 183 22.16 -19.03 16.21
N PRO A 184 22.45 -19.87 17.21
CA PRO A 184 22.36 -19.46 18.60
C PRO A 184 23.56 -18.58 18.92
N PHE A 185 23.33 -17.57 19.74
CA PHE A 185 24.39 -16.67 20.16
C PHE A 185 25.33 -17.38 21.15
N PRO A 186 26.67 -17.34 20.97
CA PRO A 186 27.63 -18.19 21.68
C PRO A 186 27.94 -17.78 23.14
N LEU A 187 26.96 -17.30 23.90
CA LEU A 187 27.18 -16.77 25.26
C LEU A 187 27.65 -17.73 26.37
N PRO A 188 27.68 -19.08 26.26
CA PRO A 188 28.33 -19.88 27.30
C PRO A 188 29.88 -19.77 27.32
N LEU A 189 30.52 -19.12 26.32
CA LEU A 189 31.99 -18.98 26.25
C LEU A 189 32.55 -17.70 26.91
N LEU A 190 31.70 -16.73 27.28
CA LEU A 190 32.14 -15.44 27.85
C LEU A 190 31.85 -15.29 29.36
N ALA A 191 31.10 -16.22 29.96
CA ALA A 191 30.76 -16.21 31.39
C ALA A 191 31.78 -16.98 32.27
N VAL A 192 32.90 -17.42 31.69
CA VAL A 192 34.01 -18.06 32.41
C VAL A 192 35.26 -17.19 32.22
N HIS A 193 35.29 -16.04 32.88
CA HIS A 193 36.52 -15.38 33.31
C HIS A 193 36.23 -14.48 34.51
#